data_AF-A0A0K8RLG8-F1
#
_entry.id   AF-A0A0K8RLG8-F1
#
_cell.length_a   1.000
_cell.length_b   1.000
_cell.length_c   1.000
_cell.angle_alpha   90.00
_cell.angle_beta   90.00
_cell.angle_gamma   90.00
#
_symmetry.space_group_name_H-M   'P 1'
#
loop_
_entity.id
_entity.type
_entity.pdbx_description
1 polymer ?
#
loop_
_entity_poly.entity_id
_entity_poly.type
_entity_poly.pdbx_seq_one_letter_code
_entity_poly.pdbx_strand_id
1 'polypeptide(L)'
;MPSGDVPPRNAFERFYNGIFSLWDTPVTWFREKVVAPNRKQYYWYHRQLPRVPEIDQCYTDDLMCKFEANEQYKRDRDVDTRILQILIRRRDDCYIYESPNTEKCKKLHEDFREAELNWFIKYGDLGPT
;
A
#
# COMPACT_ATOMS: atom_id res chain seq x y z
N MET A 1 -0.35 20.43 9.47
CA MET A 1 -0.10 20.90 10.84
C MET A 1 0.27 19.71 11.71
N PRO A 2 1.42 19.74 12.39
CA PRO A 2 1.54 19.17 13.71
C PRO A 2 1.36 20.32 14.71
N SER A 3 0.22 20.35 15.39
CA SER A 3 0.00 21.14 16.60
C SER A 3 0.44 20.29 17.79
N GLY A 4 1.70 20.43 18.17
CA GLY A 4 2.31 19.86 19.37
C GLY A 4 3.46 20.76 19.78
N ASP A 5 3.55 21.06 21.07
CA ASP A 5 4.38 22.10 21.69
C ASP A 5 5.83 22.10 21.19
N VAL A 6 6.17 23.08 20.34
CA VAL A 6 7.54 23.27 19.85
C VAL A 6 8.28 24.17 20.85
N PRO A 7 9.37 23.69 21.49
CA PRO A 7 10.18 24.52 22.39
C PRO A 7 10.74 25.76 21.65
N PRO A 8 11.14 26.84 22.36
CA PRO A 8 11.58 28.08 21.72
C PRO A 8 12.77 27.84 20.78
N ARG A 9 12.59 28.23 19.51
CA ARG A 9 13.51 27.93 18.39
C ARG A 9 14.92 28.49 18.59
N ASN A 10 15.91 27.59 18.60
CA ASN A 10 17.34 27.92 18.52
C ASN A 10 17.68 28.65 17.20
N ALA A 11 18.77 29.44 17.16
CA ALA A 11 19.18 30.22 15.97
C ALA A 11 19.33 29.35 14.70
N PHE A 12 19.83 28.12 14.86
CA PHE A 12 19.96 27.13 13.80
C PHE A 12 18.59 26.70 13.22
N GLU A 13 17.60 26.45 14.08
CA GLU A 13 16.26 26.08 13.63
C GLU A 13 15.61 27.22 12.85
N ARG A 14 15.80 28.49 13.26
CA ARG A 14 15.27 29.64 12.52
C ARG A 14 15.85 29.72 11.11
N PHE A 15 17.14 29.44 10.95
CA PHE A 15 17.81 29.39 9.65
C PHE A 15 17.28 28.25 8.77
N TYR A 16 17.23 27.02 9.31
CA TYR A 16 16.72 25.86 8.58
C TYR A 16 15.26 26.06 8.14
N ASN A 17 14.42 26.57 9.04
CA ASN A 17 13.03 26.87 8.72
C ASN A 17 12.89 27.99 7.69
N GLY A 18 13.81 28.96 7.65
CA GLY A 18 13.86 29.98 6.60
C GLY A 18 14.20 29.41 5.23
N ILE A 19 15.12 28.43 5.16
CA ILE A 19 15.41 27.72 3.90
C ILE A 19 14.22 26.85 3.49
N PHE A 20 13.62 26.12 4.42
CA PHE A 20 12.45 25.29 4.14
C PHE A 20 11.27 26.13 3.64
N SER A 21 10.98 27.26 4.29
CA SER A 21 9.90 28.14 3.88
C SER A 21 10.15 28.78 2.51
N LEU A 22 11.40 29.05 2.13
CA LEU A 22 11.72 29.56 0.79
C LEU A 22 11.14 28.68 -0.33
N TRP A 23 11.08 27.36 -0.11
CA TRP A 23 10.56 26.38 -1.07
C TRP A 23 9.12 25.96 -0.80
N ASP A 24 8.73 25.76 0.46
CA ASP A 24 7.38 25.31 0.81
C ASP A 24 6.32 26.37 0.50
N THR A 25 6.64 27.65 0.72
CA THR A 25 5.69 28.76 0.46
C THR A 25 5.28 28.86 -1.01
N PRO A 26 6.20 28.89 -2.00
CA PRO A 26 5.80 28.93 -3.41
C PRO A 26 5.10 27.65 -3.87
N VAL A 27 5.50 26.46 -3.37
CA VAL A 27 4.84 25.19 -3.71
C VAL A 27 3.41 25.16 -3.20
N THR A 28 3.20 25.59 -1.96
CA THR A 28 1.87 25.67 -1.34
C THR A 28 0.99 26.71 -2.05
N TRP A 29 1.55 27.88 -2.37
CA TRP A 29 0.87 28.90 -3.17
C TRP A 29 0.43 28.35 -4.55
N PHE A 30 1.31 27.63 -5.25
CA PHE A 30 0.98 27.05 -6.56
C PHE A 30 -0.11 25.98 -6.45
N ARG A 31 -0.03 25.11 -5.43
CA ARG A 31 -1.06 24.10 -5.16
C ARG A 31 -2.43 24.74 -4.93
N GLU A 32 -2.49 25.79 -4.13
CA GLU A 32 -3.75 26.44 -3.74
C GLU A 32 -4.31 27.36 -4.82
N LYS A 33 -3.46 28.12 -5.51
CA LYS A 33 -3.89 29.15 -6.48
C LYS A 33 -4.02 28.64 -7.91
N VAL A 34 -3.28 27.61 -8.29
CA VAL A 34 -3.29 27.08 -9.68
C VAL A 34 -3.91 25.69 -9.73
N VAL A 35 -3.41 24.74 -8.93
CA VAL A 35 -3.81 23.33 -9.05
C VAL A 35 -5.21 23.07 -8.49
N ALA A 36 -5.48 23.50 -7.25
CA ALA A 36 -6.74 23.26 -6.58
C ALA A 36 -7.97 23.80 -7.33
N PRO A 37 -7.99 25.06 -7.83
CA PRO A 37 -9.14 25.57 -8.59
C PRO A 37 -9.24 24.97 -10.00
N ASN A 38 -8.13 24.58 -10.62
CA ASN A 38 -8.15 23.98 -11.96
C ASN A 38 -8.47 22.47 -11.94
N ARG A 39 -8.45 21.81 -10.76
CA ARG A 39 -8.77 20.40 -10.63
C ARG A 39 -10.29 20.19 -10.71
N LYS A 40 -10.75 19.73 -11.87
CA LYS A 40 -12.12 19.23 -12.04
C LYS A 40 -12.35 18.04 -11.10
N GLN A 41 -13.45 18.07 -10.34
CA GLN A 41 -13.88 16.93 -9.55
C GLN A 41 -14.47 15.88 -10.50
N TYR A 42 -13.87 14.69 -10.54
CA TYR A 42 -14.43 13.54 -11.23
C TYR A 42 -14.50 12.37 -10.25
N TYR A 43 -15.63 11.67 -10.27
CA TYR A 43 -15.86 10.54 -9.39
C TYR A 43 -15.30 9.27 -10.05
N TRP A 44 -14.55 8.49 -9.30
CA TRP A 44 -14.10 7.17 -9.69
C TRP A 44 -14.48 6.20 -8.56
N TYR A 45 -14.89 4.98 -8.94
CA TYR A 45 -15.37 3.98 -8.00
C TYR A 45 -14.47 2.74 -8.06
N HIS A 46 -14.33 2.08 -6.91
CA HIS A 46 -13.70 0.77 -6.88
C HIS A 46 -14.63 -0.26 -7.52
N ARG A 47 -14.12 -1.00 -8.49
CA ARG A 47 -14.88 -2.08 -9.14
C ARG A 47 -15.14 -3.19 -8.12
N GLN A 48 -16.40 -3.59 -8.00
CA GLN A 48 -16.80 -4.76 -7.23
C GLN A 48 -17.09 -5.90 -8.19
N LEU A 49 -16.50 -7.06 -7.93
CA LEU A 49 -16.65 -8.26 -8.73
C LEU A 49 -17.33 -9.32 -7.86
N PRO A 50 -18.51 -9.84 -8.27
CA PRO A 50 -19.12 -10.93 -7.55
C PRO A 50 -18.26 -12.19 -7.66
N ARG A 51 -18.41 -13.11 -6.70
CA ARG A 51 -17.78 -14.42 -6.75
C ARG A 51 -18.46 -15.29 -7.81
N VAL A 52 -17.65 -16.06 -8.51
CA VAL A 52 -17.97 -17.13 -9.47
C VAL A 52 -17.69 -18.47 -8.77
N PRO A 53 -18.36 -19.57 -9.17
CA PRO A 53 -17.98 -20.93 -8.76
C PRO A 53 -16.47 -21.18 -8.94
N GLU A 54 -15.90 -21.94 -8.02
CA GLU A 54 -14.51 -22.37 -8.07
C GLU A 54 -14.31 -23.52 -9.08
N ILE A 55 -13.05 -23.82 -9.40
CA ILE A 55 -12.70 -24.81 -10.42
C ILE A 55 -13.16 -26.24 -10.09
N ASP A 56 -13.33 -26.54 -8.79
CA ASP A 56 -13.82 -27.81 -8.27
C ASP A 56 -15.31 -28.06 -8.56
N GLN A 57 -16.09 -27.00 -8.76
CA GLN A 57 -17.51 -27.05 -9.07
C GLN A 57 -17.79 -27.13 -10.57
N CYS A 58 -16.81 -26.83 -11.41
CA CYS A 58 -16.97 -26.84 -12.87
C CYS A 58 -16.94 -28.26 -13.46
N TYR A 59 -17.76 -28.51 -14.47
CA TYR A 59 -17.66 -29.73 -15.29
C TYR A 59 -16.38 -29.76 -16.11
N THR A 60 -15.97 -30.96 -16.54
CA THR A 60 -14.70 -31.16 -17.26
C THR A 60 -14.75 -30.70 -18.71
N ASP A 61 -15.93 -30.54 -19.30
CA ASP A 61 -16.18 -30.10 -20.67
C ASP A 61 -16.60 -28.62 -20.76
N ASP A 62 -17.06 -28.01 -19.66
CA ASP A 62 -17.47 -26.61 -19.64
C ASP A 62 -16.26 -25.66 -19.63
N LEU A 63 -15.92 -25.15 -20.81
CA LEU A 63 -14.83 -24.18 -21.00
C LEU A 63 -15.16 -22.81 -20.40
N MET A 64 -16.43 -22.42 -20.32
CA MET A 64 -16.81 -21.08 -19.84
C MET A 64 -16.68 -21.00 -18.32
N CYS A 65 -17.19 -22.01 -17.61
CA CYS A 65 -17.02 -22.11 -16.15
C CYS A 65 -15.53 -22.07 -15.76
N LYS A 66 -14.70 -22.86 -16.46
CA LYS A 66 -13.25 -22.90 -16.22
C LYS A 66 -12.58 -21.55 -16.50
N PHE A 67 -13.00 -20.85 -17.55
CA PHE A 67 -12.46 -19.54 -17.88
C PHE A 67 -12.77 -18.52 -16.77
N GLU A 68 -14.03 -18.43 -16.33
CA GLU A 68 -14.43 -17.50 -15.28
C GLU A 68 -13.76 -17.82 -13.93
N ALA A 69 -13.69 -19.10 -13.56
CA ALA A 69 -13.00 -19.57 -12.36
C ALA A 69 -11.50 -19.23 -12.39
N ASN A 70 -10.85 -19.41 -13.55
CA ASN A 70 -9.43 -19.06 -13.72
C ASN A 70 -9.19 -17.54 -13.64
N GLU A 71 -10.07 -16.73 -14.21
CA GLU A 71 -9.98 -15.27 -14.09
C GLU A 71 -10.22 -14.79 -12.65
N GLN A 72 -11.10 -15.46 -11.89
CA GLN A 72 -11.22 -15.22 -10.45
C GLN A 72 -9.93 -15.59 -9.70
N TYR A 73 -9.37 -16.76 -9.97
CA TYR A 73 -8.13 -17.22 -9.36
C TYR A 73 -6.96 -16.26 -9.60
N LYS A 74 -6.76 -15.79 -10.85
CA LYS A 74 -5.70 -14.83 -11.17
C LYS A 74 -5.86 -13.53 -10.40
N ARG A 75 -7.08 -13.00 -10.31
CA ARG A 75 -7.36 -11.78 -9.55
C ARG A 75 -7.10 -11.96 -8.07
N ASP A 76 -7.53 -13.09 -7.49
CA ASP A 76 -7.29 -13.38 -6.08
C ASP A 76 -5.78 -13.52 -5.78
N ARG A 77 -5.01 -14.13 -6.69
CA ARG A 77 -3.54 -14.19 -6.60
C ARG A 77 -2.90 -12.80 -6.61
N ASP A 78 -3.36 -11.91 -7.47
CA ASP A 78 -2.85 -10.54 -7.55
C ASP A 78 -3.19 -9.74 -6.27
N VAL A 79 -4.40 -9.94 -5.72
CA VAL A 79 -4.82 -9.37 -4.43
C VAL A 79 -3.94 -9.88 -3.30
N ASP A 80 -3.72 -11.19 -3.20
CA ASP A 80 -2.87 -11.81 -2.17
C ASP A 80 -1.41 -11.31 -2.27
N THR A 81 -0.89 -11.17 -3.49
CA THR A 81 0.43 -10.58 -3.73
C THR A 81 0.49 -9.13 -3.26
N ARG A 82 -0.59 -8.35 -3.46
CA ARG A 82 -0.65 -6.97 -2.99
C ARG A 82 -0.76 -6.87 -1.47
N ILE A 83 -1.43 -7.82 -0.81
CA ILE A 83 -1.48 -7.94 0.65
C ILE A 83 -0.06 -8.12 1.21
N LEU A 84 0.73 -9.03 0.63
CA LEU A 84 2.13 -9.21 1.02
C LEU A 84 2.95 -7.92 0.89
N GLN A 85 2.83 -7.22 -0.23
CA GLN A 85 3.54 -5.96 -0.45
C GLN A 85 3.20 -4.89 0.60
N ILE A 86 1.95 -4.85 1.06
CA ILE A 86 1.54 -3.93 2.14
C ILE A 86 2.19 -4.33 3.47
N LEU A 87 2.25 -5.61 3.79
CA LEU A 87 2.89 -6.11 5.01
C LEU A 87 4.40 -5.87 5.02
N ILE A 88 5.07 -6.08 3.88
CA ILE A 88 6.48 -5.74 3.68
C ILE A 88 6.72 -4.26 3.98
N ARG A 89 5.92 -3.38 3.37
CA ARG A 89 6.05 -1.94 3.57
C ARG A 89 5.85 -1.54 5.03
N ARG A 90 4.86 -2.11 5.73
CA ARG A 90 4.62 -1.83 7.15
C ARG A 90 5.80 -2.26 8.02
N ARG A 91 6.38 -3.43 7.76
CA ARG A 91 7.57 -3.93 8.44
C ARG A 91 8.75 -2.97 8.23
N ASP A 92 9.00 -2.58 6.98
CA ASP A 92 10.14 -1.74 6.62
C ASP A 92 9.99 -0.30 7.16
N ASP A 93 8.78 0.27 7.06
CA ASP A 93 8.47 1.58 7.65
C ASP A 93 8.70 1.56 9.18
N CYS A 94 8.34 0.48 9.86
CA CYS A 94 8.61 0.32 11.29
C CYS A 94 10.11 0.26 11.59
N TYR A 95 10.88 -0.52 10.83
CA TYR A 95 12.33 -0.62 11.04
C TYR A 95 13.05 0.70 10.82
N ILE A 96 12.61 1.50 9.83
CA ILE A 96 13.17 2.83 9.58
C ILE A 96 12.84 3.78 10.73
N TYR A 97 11.62 3.74 11.25
CA TYR A 97 11.15 4.67 12.28
C TYR A 97 11.72 4.37 13.68
N GLU A 98 11.81 3.10 14.07
CA GLU A 98 12.23 2.69 15.42
C GLU A 98 13.73 2.41 15.54
N SER A 99 14.51 2.53 14.46
CA SER A 99 15.97 2.33 14.49
C SER A 99 16.64 3.23 15.55
N PRO A 100 17.46 2.67 16.47
CA PRO A 100 18.05 1.33 16.47
C PRO A 100 17.26 0.24 17.23
N ASN A 101 16.18 0.58 17.93
CA ASN A 101 15.43 -0.37 18.75
C ASN A 101 14.32 -1.08 17.95
N THR A 102 14.68 -2.17 17.27
CA THR A 102 13.77 -2.92 16.39
C THR A 102 12.80 -3.86 17.13
N GLU A 103 12.88 -3.99 18.46
CA GLU A 103 12.06 -4.94 19.23
C GLU A 103 10.56 -4.65 19.10
N LYS A 104 10.19 -3.36 19.00
CA LYS A 104 8.80 -2.94 18.82
C LYS A 104 8.19 -3.39 17.50
N CYS A 105 9.02 -3.66 16.49
CA CYS A 105 8.58 -4.10 15.17
C CYS A 105 8.36 -5.62 15.05
N LYS A 106 8.61 -6.39 16.13
CA LYS A 106 8.55 -7.85 16.12
C LYS A 106 7.21 -8.40 15.62
N LYS A 107 6.09 -7.84 16.07
CA LYS A 107 4.75 -8.28 15.64
C LYS A 107 4.55 -8.12 14.13
N LEU A 108 4.94 -6.97 13.57
CA LEU A 108 4.82 -6.72 12.13
C LEU A 108 5.70 -7.65 11.30
N HIS A 109 6.86 -8.04 11.85
CA HIS A 109 7.73 -9.02 11.23
C HIS A 109 7.09 -10.42 11.22
N GLU A 110 6.50 -10.84 12.34
CA GLU A 110 5.80 -12.12 12.48
C GLU A 110 4.58 -12.20 11.53
N ASP A 111 3.74 -11.16 11.51
CA ASP A 111 2.58 -11.05 10.61
C ASP A 111 3.01 -11.16 9.13
N PHE A 112 4.13 -10.51 8.77
CA PHE A 112 4.69 -10.60 7.42
C PHE A 112 5.17 -12.03 7.10
N ARG A 113 5.90 -12.68 8.02
CA ARG A 113 6.44 -14.03 7.82
C ARG A 113 5.33 -15.07 7.69
N GLU A 114 4.30 -14.98 8.51
CA GLU A 114 3.15 -15.87 8.41
C GLU A 114 2.44 -15.70 7.06
N ALA A 115 2.21 -14.46 6.64
CA ALA A 115 1.59 -14.19 5.35
C ALA A 115 2.45 -14.67 4.17
N GLU A 116 3.77 -14.46 4.23
CA GLU A 116 4.74 -14.93 3.23
C GLU A 116 4.68 -16.46 3.07
N LEU A 117 4.66 -17.18 4.20
CA LEU A 117 4.52 -18.64 4.21
C LEU A 117 3.18 -19.09 3.62
N ASN A 118 2.07 -18.47 4.03
CA ASN A 118 0.73 -18.82 3.52
C ASN A 118 0.61 -18.57 2.02
N TRP A 119 1.19 -17.48 1.52
CA TRP A 119 1.24 -17.19 0.10
C TRP A 119 2.11 -18.19 -0.67
N PHE A 120 3.28 -18.55 -0.14
CA PHE A 120 4.17 -19.53 -0.75
C PHE A 120 3.53 -20.93 -0.80
N ILE A 121 2.84 -21.36 0.26
CA ILE A 121 2.10 -22.62 0.28
C ILE A 121 1.02 -22.64 -0.83
N LYS A 122 0.36 -21.50 -1.09
CA LYS A 122 -0.70 -21.40 -2.08
C LYS A 122 -0.19 -21.27 -3.53
N TYR A 123 0.94 -20.60 -3.75
CA TYR A 123 1.36 -20.16 -5.09
C TYR A 123 2.81 -20.47 -5.48
N GLY A 124 3.66 -20.92 -4.55
CA GLY A 124 5.11 -20.92 -4.69
C GLY A 124 5.67 -21.78 -5.83
N ASP A 125 5.15 -22.99 -5.99
CA ASP A 125 5.70 -23.99 -6.91
C ASP A 125 4.85 -24.20 -8.19
N LEU A 126 3.93 -23.28 -8.49
CA LEU A 126 3.00 -23.40 -9.63
C LEU A 126 3.66 -23.18 -11.00
N GLY A 127 4.96 -22.85 -11.04
CA GLY A 127 5.71 -22.59 -12.26
C GLY A 127 5.42 -21.21 -12.87
N PRO A 128 6.14 -20.82 -13.94
CA PRO A 128 5.87 -19.57 -14.64
C PRO A 128 4.50 -19.62 -15.34
N THR A 129 3.65 -18.63 -15.06
CA THR A 129 2.39 -18.38 -15.78
C THR A 129 2.59 -17.62 -17.08
#